data_AF-A0A6A3P2J2-F1
#
_entry.id   AF-A0A6A3P2J2-F1
#
_cell.length_a   1.000
_cell.length_b   1.000
_cell.length_c   1.000
_cell.angle_alpha   90.00
_cell.angle_beta   90.00
_cell.angle_gamma   90.00
#
_symmetry.space_group_name_H-M   'P 1'
#
loop_
_entity.id
_entity.type
_entity.pdbx_description
1 polymer ?
#
loop_
_entity_poly.entity_id
_entity_poly.type
_entity_poly.pdbx_seq_one_letter_code
_entity_poly.pdbx_strand_id
1 'polypeptide(L)'
;MWQSSISNQQKSDAKPLVAFMKIFLEDGFSLDSTAPDYRDRVLELGMRAEEADRHFLSERGVTSRESGAVLKHLRAFHRSGVLNAKIERLQRLLRSASIRDPAPGYTQDVFEVVRE
;
A
#
# COMPACT_ATOMS: atom_id res chain seq x y z
N MET A 1 21.40 2.25 25.64
CA MET A 1 21.96 2.39 24.28
C MET A 1 21.20 1.44 23.35
N TRP A 2 21.06 1.81 22.06
CA TRP A 2 20.18 1.30 20.97
C TRP A 2 18.75 1.89 20.95
N GLN A 3 18.48 2.94 20.15
CA GLN A 3 18.25 3.00 18.68
C GLN A 3 16.77 2.70 18.36
N SER A 4 15.95 3.52 17.70
CA SER A 4 16.17 4.71 16.86
C SER A 4 14.94 5.61 16.98
N SER A 5 15.14 6.92 17.11
CA SER A 5 14.06 7.90 16.96
C SER A 5 13.61 7.93 15.51
N ILE A 6 12.77 6.96 15.12
CA ILE A 6 11.92 7.10 13.93
C ILE A 6 11.08 8.34 14.20
N SER A 7 11.44 9.46 13.56
CA SER A 7 10.76 10.74 13.71
C SER A 7 9.25 10.53 13.61
N ASN A 8 8.45 11.22 14.43
CA ASN A 8 6.97 11.13 14.36
C ASN A 8 6.42 11.35 12.94
N GLN A 9 7.19 12.03 12.07
CA GLN A 9 6.93 12.17 10.65
C GLN A 9 6.98 10.82 9.89
N GLN A 10 7.98 9.97 10.13
CA GLN A 10 8.11 8.64 9.53
C GLN A 10 6.96 7.70 9.96
N LYS A 11 6.51 7.79 11.22
CA LYS A 11 5.30 7.06 11.68
C LYS A 11 4.01 7.57 11.03
N SER A 12 3.93 8.87 10.71
CA SER A 12 2.76 9.47 10.07
C SER A 12 2.73 9.23 8.56
N ASP A 13 3.89 9.12 7.92
CA ASP A 13 4.05 8.85 6.47
C ASP A 13 3.94 7.35 6.14
N ALA A 14 4.29 6.48 7.09
CA ALA A 14 4.15 5.03 6.92
C ALA A 14 2.70 4.57 6.74
N LYS A 15 1.73 5.24 7.37
CA LYS A 15 0.30 4.87 7.26
C LYS A 15 -0.25 5.04 5.82
N PRO A 16 -0.13 6.22 5.18
CA PRO A 16 -0.56 6.39 3.80
C PRO A 16 0.32 5.58 2.83
N LEU A 17 1.61 5.42 3.09
CA LEU A 17 2.48 4.58 2.26
C LEU A 17 2.04 3.11 2.28
N VAL A 18 1.77 2.54 3.45
CA VAL A 18 1.27 1.16 3.58
C VAL A 18 -0.10 1.01 2.90
N ALA A 19 -0.96 2.02 3.01
CA ALA A 19 -2.22 2.01 2.27
C ALA A 19 -1.94 1.98 0.75
N PHE A 20 -1.05 2.84 0.23
CA PHE A 20 -0.68 2.81 -1.19
C PHE A 20 -0.03 1.48 -1.59
N MET A 21 0.78 0.86 -0.74
CA MET A 21 1.34 -0.47 -1.01
C MET A 21 0.23 -1.52 -1.17
N LYS A 22 -0.85 -1.45 -0.38
CA LYS A 22 -1.98 -2.37 -0.50
C LYS A 22 -2.69 -2.28 -1.87
N ILE A 23 -2.75 -1.11 -2.53
CA ILE A 23 -3.38 -1.01 -3.86
C ILE A 23 -2.55 -1.69 -4.97
N PHE A 24 -1.27 -1.97 -4.74
CA PHE A 24 -0.41 -2.71 -5.66
C PHE A 24 -0.53 -4.24 -5.50
N LEU A 25 -1.21 -4.71 -4.45
CA LEU A 25 -1.51 -6.13 -4.24
C LEU A 25 -2.75 -6.55 -5.05
N GLU A 26 -2.57 -6.69 -6.36
CA GLU A 26 -3.64 -6.97 -7.33
C GLU A 26 -4.24 -8.39 -7.22
N ASP A 27 -3.55 -9.27 -6.51
CA ASP A 27 -3.86 -10.70 -6.36
C ASP A 27 -4.77 -10.97 -5.14
N GLY A 28 -5.01 -9.94 -4.32
CA GLY A 28 -5.61 -10.11 -3.00
C GLY A 28 -4.62 -10.72 -2.00
N PHE A 29 -4.97 -10.70 -0.72
CA PHE A 29 -4.14 -11.28 0.33
C PHE A 29 -4.98 -11.78 1.50
N SER A 30 -4.54 -12.88 2.10
CA SER A 30 -5.12 -13.43 3.33
C SER A 30 -4.09 -13.38 4.43
N LEU A 31 -4.32 -12.52 5.41
CA LEU A 31 -3.56 -12.43 6.63
C LEU A 31 -4.39 -13.03 7.76
N ASP A 32 -3.81 -14.00 8.46
CA ASP A 32 -4.42 -14.56 9.66
C ASP A 32 -3.53 -14.21 10.85
N SER A 33 -4.04 -13.37 11.76
CA SER A 33 -3.28 -12.92 12.93
C SER A 33 -3.00 -14.03 13.95
N THR A 34 -3.65 -15.19 13.79
CA THR A 34 -3.44 -16.36 14.66
C THR A 34 -2.41 -17.33 14.08
N ALA A 35 -2.04 -17.16 12.80
CA ALA A 35 -1.04 -17.98 12.15
C ALA A 35 0.37 -17.66 12.68
N PRO A 36 1.21 -18.66 12.95
CA PRO A 36 2.59 -18.44 13.39
C PRO A 36 3.43 -17.77 12.31
N ASP A 37 3.07 -17.93 11.03
CA ASP A 37 3.69 -17.30 9.87
C ASP A 37 3.15 -15.90 9.55
N TYR A 38 2.24 -15.34 10.36
CA TYR A 38 1.65 -14.01 10.13
C TYR A 38 2.69 -12.92 9.80
N ARG A 39 3.79 -12.86 10.57
CA ARG A 39 4.84 -11.86 10.36
C ARG A 39 5.57 -12.05 9.03
N ASP A 40 5.78 -13.31 8.64
CA ASP A 40 6.44 -13.67 7.39
C ASP A 40 5.55 -13.31 6.21
N ARG A 41 4.25 -13.64 6.29
CA ARG A 41 3.24 -13.26 5.30
C ARG A 41 3.12 -11.74 5.13
N VAL A 42 3.13 -10.99 6.23
CA VAL A 42 3.12 -9.52 6.18
C VAL A 42 4.38 -8.99 5.49
N LEU A 43 5.54 -9.60 5.75
CA LEU A 43 6.81 -9.22 5.12
C LEU A 43 6.82 -9.54 3.62
N GLU A 44 6.41 -10.75 3.23
CA GLU A 44 6.30 -11.16 1.82
C GLU A 44 5.35 -10.24 1.04
N LEU A 45 4.18 -9.92 1.62
CA LEU A 45 3.24 -8.98 1.04
C LEU A 45 3.83 -7.58 0.90
N GLY A 46 4.54 -7.11 1.92
CA GLY A 46 5.25 -5.83 1.87
C GLY A 46 6.30 -5.79 0.76
N MET A 47 7.07 -6.87 0.58
CA MET A 47 8.08 -6.98 -0.48
C MET A 47 7.45 -7.01 -1.87
N ARG A 48 6.37 -7.80 -2.07
CA ARG A 48 5.65 -7.87 -3.34
C ARG A 48 5.01 -6.52 -3.70
N ALA A 49 4.45 -5.82 -2.71
CA ALA A 49 3.90 -4.50 -2.90
C ALA A 49 4.98 -3.45 -3.21
N GLU A 50 6.13 -3.50 -2.53
CA GLU A 50 7.26 -2.61 -2.82
C GLU A 50 7.81 -2.83 -4.24
N GLU A 51 7.94 -4.08 -4.67
CA GLU A 51 8.39 -4.40 -6.02
C GLU A 51 7.41 -3.87 -7.07
N ALA A 52 6.10 -4.07 -6.87
CA ALA A 52 5.07 -3.58 -7.76
C ALA A 52 5.00 -2.04 -7.81
N ASP A 53 5.15 -1.37 -6.66
CA ASP A 53 5.27 0.09 -6.59
C ASP A 53 6.50 0.58 -7.34
N ARG A 54 7.67 -0.03 -7.09
CA ARG A 54 8.93 0.33 -7.76
C ARG A 54 8.85 0.11 -9.27
N HIS A 55 8.27 -1.00 -9.71
CA HIS A 55 8.03 -1.27 -11.13
C HIS A 55 7.12 -0.19 -11.74
N PHE A 56 6.02 0.14 -11.07
CA PHE A 56 5.08 1.17 -11.52
C PHE A 56 5.70 2.56 -11.60
N LEU A 57 6.55 2.93 -10.64
CA LEU A 57 7.31 4.18 -10.65
C LEU A 57 8.33 4.20 -11.79
N SER A 58 9.06 3.11 -11.98
CA SER A 58 10.04 2.96 -13.07
C SER A 58 9.40 3.10 -14.45
N GLU A 59 8.25 2.46 -14.67
CA GLU A 59 7.45 2.59 -15.90
C GLU A 59 7.01 4.03 -16.19
N ARG A 60 6.93 4.88 -15.14
CA ARG A 60 6.58 6.30 -15.25
C ARG A 60 7.78 7.23 -15.22
N GLY A 61 9.00 6.69 -15.31
CA GLY A 61 10.25 7.45 -15.31
C GLY A 61 10.64 8.02 -13.93
N VAL A 62 10.03 7.53 -12.85
CA VAL A 62 10.40 7.93 -11.48
C VAL A 62 11.48 6.99 -10.96
N THR A 63 12.72 7.49 -10.88
CA THR A 63 13.90 6.75 -10.37
C THR A 63 14.19 7.03 -8.89
N SER A 64 13.38 7.87 -8.24
CA SER A 64 13.62 8.27 -6.86
C SER A 64 13.40 7.12 -5.89
N ARG A 65 14.38 6.89 -5.01
CA ARG A 65 14.35 5.86 -3.96
C ARG A 65 13.94 6.41 -2.60
N GLU A 66 13.76 7.73 -2.48
CA GLU A 66 13.39 8.36 -1.22
C GLU A 66 11.88 8.22 -0.97
N SER A 67 11.52 7.69 0.19
CA SER A 67 10.12 7.42 0.58
C SER A 67 9.22 8.66 0.45
N GLY A 68 9.73 9.84 0.82
CA GLY A 68 8.98 11.09 0.71
C GLY A 68 8.73 11.53 -0.75
N ALA A 69 9.69 11.27 -1.65
CA ALA A 69 9.53 11.55 -3.07
C ALA A 69 8.57 10.55 -3.73
N VAL A 70 8.68 9.27 -3.39
CA VAL A 70 7.74 8.22 -3.81
C VAL A 70 6.31 8.60 -3.43
N LEU A 71 6.08 8.96 -2.16
CA LEU A 71 4.75 9.33 -1.69
C LEU A 71 4.21 10.60 -2.37
N LYS A 72 5.08 11.56 -2.72
CA LYS A 72 4.69 12.75 -3.49
C LYS A 72 4.20 12.38 -4.89
N HIS A 73 4.89 11.46 -5.58
CA HIS A 73 4.47 10.98 -6.90
C HIS A 73 3.19 10.14 -6.81
N LEU A 74 3.07 9.25 -5.82
CA LEU A 74 1.86 8.47 -5.58
C LEU A 74 0.64 9.35 -5.33
N ARG A 75 0.78 10.41 -4.54
CA ARG A 75 -0.30 11.41 -4.35
C ARG A 75 -0.66 12.12 -5.65
N ALA A 76 0.31 12.46 -6.49
CA ALA A 76 0.06 13.07 -7.79
C ALA A 76 -0.69 12.11 -8.73
N PHE A 77 -0.31 10.83 -8.77
CA PHE A 77 -1.00 9.81 -9.55
C PHE A 77 -2.42 9.54 -9.05
N HIS A 78 -2.63 9.53 -7.72
CA HIS A 78 -3.97 9.44 -7.15
C HIS A 78 -4.85 10.61 -7.61
N ARG A 79 -4.36 11.85 -7.46
CA ARG A 79 -5.11 13.05 -7.88
C ARG A 79 -5.38 13.10 -9.39
N SER A 80 -4.52 12.51 -10.20
CA SER A 80 -4.69 12.40 -11.65
C SER A 80 -5.60 11.24 -12.07
N GLY A 81 -6.15 10.47 -11.13
CA GLY A 81 -7.00 9.30 -11.40
C GLY A 81 -6.23 8.08 -11.92
N VAL A 82 -4.91 8.16 -12.04
CA VAL A 82 -4.06 7.09 -12.57
C VAL A 82 -4.10 5.83 -11.69
N LEU A 83 -4.30 6.00 -10.39
CA LEU A 83 -4.44 4.89 -9.43
C LEU A 83 -5.88 4.39 -9.31
N ASN A 84 -6.87 5.03 -9.96
CA ASN A 84 -8.29 4.66 -9.84
C ASN A 84 -8.54 3.21 -10.23
N ALA A 85 -7.96 2.74 -11.34
CA ALA A 85 -8.14 1.36 -11.79
C ALA A 85 -7.67 0.33 -10.73
N LYS A 86 -6.56 0.63 -10.03
CA LYS A 86 -6.04 -0.20 -8.94
C LYS A 86 -6.91 -0.11 -7.69
N ILE A 87 -7.41 1.08 -7.36
CA ILE A 87 -8.34 1.32 -6.25
C ILE A 87 -9.66 0.57 -6.48
N GLU A 88 -10.26 0.68 -7.66
CA GLU A 88 -11.50 -0.03 -8.01
C GLU A 88 -11.32 -1.54 -7.96
N ARG A 89 -10.15 -2.04 -8.40
CA ARG A 89 -9.81 -3.46 -8.29
C ARG A 89 -9.68 -3.89 -6.84
N LEU A 90 -8.99 -3.12 -5.99
CA LEU A 90 -8.89 -3.39 -4.56
C LEU A 90 -10.28 -3.41 -3.90
N GLN A 91 -11.13 -2.43 -4.19
CA GLN A 91 -12.51 -2.37 -3.69
C GLN A 91 -13.35 -3.57 -4.15
N ARG A 92 -13.13 -4.06 -5.38
CA ARG A 92 -13.76 -5.28 -5.89
C ARG A 92 -13.30 -6.52 -5.13
N LEU A 93 -12.01 -6.62 -4.83
CA LEU A 93 -11.42 -7.72 -4.04
C LEU A 93 -11.89 -7.72 -2.58
N LEU A 94 -12.05 -6.53 -1.99
CA LEU A 94 -12.67 -6.35 -0.67
C LEU A 94 -14.12 -6.82 -0.68
N ARG A 95 -14.88 -6.46 -1.73
CA ARG A 95 -16.29 -6.86 -1.89
C ARG A 95 -16.45 -8.37 -2.16
N SER A 96 -15.49 -9.00 -2.83
CA SER A 96 -15.54 -10.44 -3.13
C SER A 96 -15.05 -11.34 -1.99
N ALA A 97 -14.76 -10.78 -0.80
CA ALA A 97 -14.16 -11.48 0.34
C ALA A 97 -12.85 -12.23 0.01
N SER A 98 -12.19 -11.86 -1.09
CA SER A 98 -10.89 -12.43 -1.49
C SER A 98 -9.73 -11.85 -0.68
N ILE A 99 -9.98 -10.78 0.07
CA ILE A 99 -9.04 -10.21 1.03
C ILE A 99 -9.53 -10.51 2.45
N ARG A 100 -8.71 -11.23 3.21
CA ARG A 100 -8.94 -11.49 4.64
C ARG A 100 -7.87 -10.72 5.40
N ASP A 101 -8.14 -9.46 5.70
CA ASP A 101 -7.26 -8.60 6.51
C ASP A 101 -7.82 -8.58 7.94
N PRO A 102 -7.03 -8.87 8.98
CA PRO A 102 -7.46 -8.73 10.36
C PRO A 102 -7.54 -7.26 10.78
N ALA A 103 -7.01 -6.34 9.96
CA ALA A 103 -7.14 -4.92 10.20
C ALA A 103 -8.61 -4.46 10.01
N PRO A 104 -9.12 -3.57 10.86
CA PRO A 104 -10.51 -3.15 10.81
C PRO A 104 -10.81 -2.44 9.48
N GLY A 105 -12.02 -2.68 8.93
CA GLY A 105 -12.40 -2.29 7.56
C GLY A 105 -12.19 -0.81 7.19
N TYR A 106 -12.22 0.10 8.16
CA TYR A 106 -11.93 1.52 7.95
C TYR A 106 -10.45 1.82 7.59
N THR A 107 -9.55 0.85 7.79
CA THR A 107 -8.15 0.92 7.36
C THR A 107 -7.88 0.24 6.02
N GLN A 108 -8.92 -0.39 5.45
CA GLN A 108 -8.84 -1.11 4.17
C GLN A 108 -9.35 -0.23 3.02
N ASP A 109 -10.43 0.53 3.24
CA ASP A 109 -11.01 1.48 2.28
C ASP A 109 -10.49 2.91 2.55
N VAL A 110 -9.18 3.12 2.36
CA VAL A 110 -8.52 4.40 2.66
C VAL A 110 -8.52 5.35 1.46
N PHE A 111 -8.70 4.83 0.25
CA PHE A 111 -8.67 5.62 -0.97
C PHE A 111 -10.02 5.67 -1.64
N GLU A 112 -10.50 6.88 -1.88
CA GLU A 112 -11.64 7.13 -2.76
C GLU A 112 -11.16 7.18 -4.21
N VAL A 113 -12.00 6.67 -5.13
CA VAL A 113 -11.81 6.83 -6.57
C VAL A 113 -11.99 8.30 -6.91
N VAL A 114 -10.97 8.91 -7.52
CA VAL A 114 -11.06 10.32 -7.95
C VAL A 114 -12.00 10.40 -9.15
N ARG A 115 -13.16 11.05 -8.97
CA ARG A 115 -14.11 11.33 -10.05
C ARG A 115 -13.69 12.64 -10.73
N GLU A 116 -13.42 12.56 -12.03
CA GLU A 116 -13.17 13.72 -12.90
C GLU A 116 -14.43 14.57 -13.12
#